data_AF-A0A0S2VZJ3-F1
#
_entry.id   AF-A0A0S2VZJ3-F1
#
_cell.length_a   1.000
_cell.length_b   1.000
_cell.length_c   1.000
_cell.angle_alpha   90.00
_cell.angle_beta   90.00
_cell.angle_gamma   90.00
#
_symmetry.space_group_name_H-M   'P 1'
#
loop_
_entity.id
_entity.type
_entity.pdbx_description
1 polymer ?
#
loop_
_entity_poly.entity_id
_entity_poly.type
_entity_poly.pdbx_seq_one_letter_code
_entity_poly.pdbx_strand_id
1 'polypeptide(L)'
;MRKTDYEYNIRGYRYAPESFHIYKGLPGQKKTEVSLSDEQRYQIGYLYLTQGIKSAVGYVKHIERERERKCRLYMTYGFMLGDEPRKYVYCAEMRCRESDPLSVRLRTFREFRDYLAQSGGRIEQGAECELDAHYRPVNIRKHYVTADLSRPVVIRLRVE
;
A
#
# COMPACT_ATOMS: atom_id res chain seq x y z
N MET A 1 -20.44 7.62 -3.90
CA MET A 1 -19.80 7.68 -5.23
C MET A 1 -20.86 7.40 -6.29
N ARG A 2 -21.16 8.35 -7.19
CA ARG A 2 -21.98 8.06 -8.38
C ARG A 2 -21.21 7.06 -9.24
N LYS A 3 -21.84 5.95 -9.64
CA LYS A 3 -21.25 5.05 -10.65
C LYS A 3 -21.15 5.86 -11.95
N THR A 4 -19.96 6.31 -12.29
CA THR A 4 -19.68 6.75 -13.66
C THR A 4 -19.72 5.52 -14.54
N ASP A 5 -20.70 5.46 -15.43
CA ASP A 5 -20.84 4.37 -16.39
C ASP A 5 -19.76 4.51 -17.47
N TYR A 6 -18.61 3.88 -17.20
CA TYR A 6 -17.54 3.74 -18.17
C TYR A 6 -17.97 2.77 -19.29
N GLU A 7 -17.72 3.17 -20.53
CA GLU A 7 -17.85 2.30 -21.68
C GLU A 7 -16.54 1.57 -21.96
N TYR A 8 -16.67 0.29 -22.29
CA TYR A 8 -15.55 -0.58 -22.62
C TYR A 8 -15.71 -1.12 -24.05
N ASN A 9 -14.69 -0.96 -24.87
CA ASN A 9 -14.62 -1.51 -26.22
C ASN A 9 -13.49 -2.53 -26.29
N ILE A 10 -13.78 -3.72 -26.80
CA ILE A 10 -12.79 -4.79 -27.01
C ILE A 10 -12.58 -4.94 -28.52
N ARG A 11 -11.32 -5.00 -28.95
CA ARG A 11 -10.93 -5.25 -30.34
C ARG A 11 -9.89 -6.36 -30.35
N GLY A 12 -10.04 -7.34 -31.23
CA GLY A 12 -9.09 -8.43 -31.38
C GLY A 12 -9.51 -9.38 -32.48
N TYR A 13 -8.57 -10.19 -32.94
CA TYR A 13 -8.81 -11.23 -33.93
C TYR A 13 -9.17 -12.54 -33.25
N ARG A 14 -10.25 -13.17 -33.71
CA ARG A 14 -10.76 -14.43 -33.15
C ARG A 14 -9.70 -15.55 -33.07
N TYR A 15 -8.79 -15.59 -34.03
CA TYR A 15 -7.77 -16.64 -34.14
C TYR A 15 -6.42 -16.26 -33.48
N ALA A 16 -6.34 -15.09 -32.86
CA ALA A 16 -5.15 -14.61 -32.14
C ALA A 16 -5.60 -13.98 -30.80
N PRO A 17 -5.86 -14.79 -29.75
CA PRO A 17 -6.37 -14.31 -28.47
C PRO A 17 -5.46 -13.27 -27.77
N GLU A 18 -4.18 -13.22 -28.10
CA GLU A 18 -3.21 -12.23 -27.61
C GLU A 18 -3.42 -10.84 -28.24
N SER A 19 -4.09 -10.78 -29.41
CA SER A 19 -4.39 -9.53 -30.12
C SER A 19 -5.57 -8.76 -29.53
N PHE A 20 -6.15 -9.23 -28.42
CA PHE A 20 -7.28 -8.57 -27.78
C PHE A 20 -6.83 -7.37 -26.94
N HIS A 21 -7.24 -6.19 -27.37
CA HIS A 21 -7.06 -4.92 -26.68
C HIS A 21 -8.39 -4.40 -26.15
N ILE A 22 -8.35 -3.82 -24.95
CA ILE A 22 -9.51 -3.16 -24.34
C ILE A 22 -9.28 -1.67 -24.19
N TYR A 23 -10.30 -0.90 -24.55
CA TYR A 23 -10.32 0.55 -24.46
C TYR A 23 -11.43 0.96 -23.50
N LYS A 24 -11.10 1.88 -22.58
CA LYS A 24 -12.00 2.41 -21.57
C LYS A 24 -12.15 3.91 -21.74
N GLY A 25 -13.37 4.43 -21.59
CA GLY A 25 -13.62 5.87 -21.59
C GLY A 25 -15.03 6.22 -21.13
N LEU A 26 -15.27 7.51 -20.88
CA LEU A 26 -16.61 8.04 -20.66
C LEU A 26 -17.38 8.10 -21.99
N PRO A 27 -18.72 8.02 -21.96
CA PRO A 27 -19.53 8.16 -23.17
C PRO A 27 -19.21 9.48 -23.87
N GLY A 28 -18.95 9.43 -25.18
CA GLY A 28 -18.58 10.60 -26.00
C GLY A 28 -17.12 11.06 -25.92
N GLN A 29 -16.27 10.43 -25.10
CA GLN A 29 -14.83 10.76 -25.02
C GLN A 29 -13.95 9.74 -25.74
N LYS A 30 -12.74 10.17 -26.14
CA LYS A 30 -11.73 9.27 -26.71
C LYS A 30 -11.34 8.22 -25.68
N LYS A 31 -11.58 6.94 -26.00
CA LYS A 31 -11.28 5.81 -25.13
C LYS A 31 -9.78 5.55 -25.11
N THR A 32 -9.20 5.40 -23.93
CA THR A 32 -7.79 5.08 -23.72
C THR A 32 -7.60 3.57 -23.61
N GLU A 33 -6.51 3.06 -24.17
CA GLU A 33 -6.16 1.65 -24.02
C GLU A 33 -5.76 1.34 -22.57
N VAL A 34 -6.28 0.23 -22.03
CA VAL A 34 -5.83 -0.27 -20.73
C VAL A 34 -4.55 -1.07 -20.94
N SER A 35 -3.47 -0.67 -20.26
CA SER A 35 -2.20 -1.42 -20.32
C SER A 35 -2.40 -2.81 -19.71
N LEU A 36 -2.16 -3.87 -20.48
CA LEU A 36 -2.34 -5.27 -20.07
C LEU A 36 -1.12 -6.08 -20.51
N SER A 37 -0.75 -7.10 -19.73
CA SER A 37 0.27 -8.07 -20.15
C SER A 37 -0.29 -9.02 -21.22
N ASP A 38 0.59 -9.71 -21.95
CA ASP A 38 0.17 -10.64 -23.00
C ASP A 38 -0.69 -11.80 -22.45
N GLU A 39 -0.38 -12.30 -21.25
CA GLU A 39 -1.22 -13.27 -20.54
C GLU A 39 -2.61 -12.72 -20.20
N GLN A 40 -2.69 -11.45 -19.77
CA GLN A 40 -3.97 -10.80 -19.48
C GLN A 40 -4.78 -10.60 -20.76
N ARG A 41 -4.13 -10.27 -21.88
CA ARG A 41 -4.77 -10.15 -23.20
C ARG A 41 -5.34 -11.49 -23.66
N TYR A 42 -4.55 -12.57 -23.54
CA TYR A 42 -5.00 -13.93 -23.83
C TYR A 42 -6.27 -14.29 -23.03
N GLN A 43 -6.24 -14.06 -21.71
CA GLN A 43 -7.40 -14.36 -20.84
C GLN A 43 -8.63 -13.54 -21.19
N ILE A 44 -8.46 -12.27 -21.56
CA ILE A 44 -9.57 -11.43 -22.04
C ILE A 44 -10.13 -11.98 -23.35
N GLY A 45 -9.28 -12.34 -24.30
CA GLY A 45 -9.70 -12.95 -25.57
C GLY A 45 -10.48 -14.24 -25.36
N TYR A 46 -9.98 -15.12 -24.50
CA TYR A 46 -10.64 -16.36 -24.13
C TYR A 46 -12.02 -16.11 -23.50
N LEU A 47 -12.11 -15.23 -22.49
CA LEU A 47 -13.38 -14.90 -21.83
C LEU A 47 -14.37 -14.21 -22.78
N TYR A 48 -13.88 -13.35 -23.67
CA TYR A 48 -14.71 -12.69 -24.69
C TYR A 48 -15.33 -13.70 -25.66
N LEU A 49 -14.54 -14.67 -26.13
CA LEU A 49 -14.98 -15.68 -27.10
C LEU A 49 -15.91 -16.73 -26.48
N THR A 50 -15.69 -17.10 -25.22
CA THR A 50 -16.45 -18.16 -24.55
C THR A 50 -17.70 -17.66 -23.81
N GLN A 51 -17.60 -16.51 -23.13
CA GLN A 51 -18.64 -16.00 -22.21
C GLN A 51 -19.16 -14.60 -22.59
N GLY A 52 -18.61 -13.99 -23.63
CA GLY A 52 -19.04 -12.70 -24.17
C GLY A 52 -18.45 -11.47 -23.48
N ILE A 53 -18.90 -10.30 -23.93
CA ILE A 53 -18.34 -8.98 -23.56
C ILE A 53 -18.38 -8.73 -22.05
N LYS A 54 -19.47 -9.13 -21.38
CA LYS A 54 -19.69 -8.85 -19.95
C LYS A 54 -18.63 -9.51 -19.06
N SER A 55 -18.26 -10.76 -19.35
CA SER A 55 -17.23 -11.48 -18.59
C SER A 55 -15.84 -10.88 -18.79
N ALA A 56 -15.49 -10.56 -20.04
CA ALA A 56 -14.22 -9.91 -20.36
C ALA A 56 -14.07 -8.54 -19.65
N VAL A 57 -15.13 -7.71 -19.66
CA VAL A 57 -15.16 -6.44 -18.92
C VAL A 57 -15.10 -6.68 -17.41
N GLY A 58 -15.75 -7.73 -16.90
CA GLY A 58 -15.67 -8.13 -15.49
C GLY A 58 -14.25 -8.45 -15.04
N TYR A 59 -13.51 -9.19 -15.86
CA TYR A 59 -12.09 -9.51 -15.62
C TYR A 59 -11.19 -8.27 -15.64
N VAL A 60 -11.39 -7.36 -16.60
CA VAL A 60 -10.62 -6.10 -16.63
C VAL A 60 -10.92 -5.23 -15.41
N LYS A 61 -12.18 -5.14 -14.99
CA LYS A 61 -12.55 -4.46 -13.74
C LYS A 61 -11.89 -5.13 -12.52
N HIS A 62 -11.73 -6.45 -12.51
CA HIS A 62 -11.00 -7.14 -11.46
C HIS A 62 -9.53 -6.71 -11.41
N ILE A 63 -8.84 -6.70 -12.56
CA ILE A 63 -7.46 -6.24 -12.67
C ILE A 63 -7.32 -4.78 -12.23
N GLU A 64 -8.19 -3.88 -12.70
CA GLU A 64 -8.17 -2.46 -12.29
C GLU A 64 -8.34 -2.32 -10.78
N ARG A 65 -9.26 -3.08 -10.17
CA ARG A 65 -9.43 -3.10 -8.71
C ARG A 65 -8.21 -3.66 -7.99
N GLU A 66 -7.57 -4.70 -8.51
CA GLU A 66 -6.34 -5.24 -7.92
C GLU A 66 -5.18 -4.25 -8.00
N ARG A 67 -5.05 -3.53 -9.13
CA ARG A 67 -4.07 -2.45 -9.28
C ARG A 67 -4.34 -1.32 -8.30
N GLU A 68 -5.59 -0.88 -8.19
CA GLU A 68 -5.98 0.12 -7.19
C GLU A 68 -5.70 -0.35 -5.76
N ARG A 69 -6.01 -1.60 -5.43
CA ARG A 69 -5.70 -2.19 -4.11
C ARG A 69 -4.20 -2.20 -3.84
N LYS A 70 -3.38 -2.58 -4.82
CA LYS A 70 -1.91 -2.51 -4.74
C LYS A 70 -1.41 -1.08 -4.58
N CYS A 71 -1.98 -0.11 -5.29
CA CYS A 71 -1.65 1.31 -5.13
C CYS A 71 -2.11 1.90 -3.77
N ARG A 72 -3.10 1.27 -3.11
CA ARG A 72 -3.57 1.64 -1.77
C ARG A 72 -2.85 0.91 -0.65
N LEU A 73 -2.00 -0.07 -0.96
CA LEU A 73 -1.15 -0.73 0.04
C LEU A 73 0.00 0.23 0.39
N TYR A 74 -0.18 0.90 1.52
CA TYR A 74 0.86 1.71 2.11
C TYR A 74 1.84 0.80 2.86
N MET A 75 3.11 1.17 2.84
CA MET A 75 4.16 0.58 3.63
C MET A 75 4.85 1.66 4.46
N THR A 76 5.30 1.27 5.64
CA THR A 76 6.15 2.08 6.50
C THR A 76 7.36 1.25 6.92
N TYR A 77 8.38 1.95 7.40
CA TYR A 77 9.59 1.34 7.93
C TYR A 77 9.55 1.39 9.45
N GLY A 78 10.00 0.30 10.06
CA GLY A 78 10.12 0.14 11.49
C GLY A 78 11.49 -0.41 11.89
N PHE A 79 11.75 -0.45 13.19
CA PHE A 79 12.93 -1.08 13.77
C PHE A 79 12.51 -1.99 14.91
N MET A 80 13.20 -3.13 15.05
CA MET A 80 12.98 -4.04 16.17
C MET A 80 13.42 -3.38 17.48
N LEU A 81 12.75 -3.72 18.58
CA LEU A 81 13.21 -3.33 19.91
C LEU A 81 14.36 -4.24 20.36
N GLY A 82 15.39 -3.67 20.99
CA GLY A 82 16.55 -4.41 21.48
C GLY A 82 16.18 -5.35 22.63
N ASP A 83 15.36 -4.86 23.56
CA ASP A 83 14.97 -5.59 24.77
C ASP A 83 13.92 -6.68 24.48
N GLU A 84 13.18 -6.57 23.37
CA GLU A 84 12.11 -7.50 23.01
C GLU A 84 12.13 -7.88 21.51
N PRO A 85 12.64 -9.07 21.16
CA PRO A 85 12.91 -9.46 19.77
C PRO A 85 11.65 -9.75 18.92
N ARG A 86 10.44 -9.55 19.46
CA ARG A 86 9.16 -9.70 18.74
C ARG A 86 8.39 -8.39 18.60
N LYS A 87 8.84 -7.32 19.25
CA LYS A 87 8.22 -6.00 19.16
C LYS A 87 9.05 -5.11 18.25
N TYR A 88 8.37 -4.22 17.56
CA TYR A 88 8.97 -3.23 16.68
C TYR A 88 8.26 -1.90 16.86
N VAL A 89 8.97 -0.82 16.55
CA VAL A 89 8.40 0.52 16.50
C VAL A 89 8.41 1.01 15.06
N TYR A 90 7.33 1.69 14.70
CA TYR A 90 7.15 2.29 13.39
C TYR A 90 6.38 3.59 13.52
N CYS A 91 6.51 4.45 12.51
CA CYS A 91 5.73 5.67 12.41
C CYS A 91 4.65 5.50 11.34
N ALA A 92 3.38 5.54 11.75
CA ALA A 92 2.25 5.41 10.82
C ALA A 92 2.12 6.61 9.86
N GLU A 93 2.58 7.79 10.28
CA GLU A 93 2.56 9.03 9.49
C GLU A 93 3.62 9.00 8.38
N MET A 94 4.79 8.44 8.64
CA MET A 94 5.86 8.23 7.65
C MET A 94 5.59 6.97 6.83
N ARG A 95 4.70 7.07 5.85
CA ARG A 95 4.33 5.98 4.95
C ARG A 95 4.54 6.34 3.48
N CYS A 96 4.91 5.33 2.69
CA CYS A 96 5.03 5.41 1.24
C CYS A 96 4.19 4.29 0.61
N ARG A 97 3.92 4.37 -0.69
CA ARG A 97 3.25 3.27 -1.41
C ARG A 97 4.28 2.25 -1.87
N GLU A 98 3.89 0.98 -1.94
CA GLU A 98 4.76 -0.07 -2.50
C GLU A 98 5.14 0.23 -3.97
N SER A 99 4.27 0.93 -4.70
CA SER A 99 4.48 1.37 -6.08
C SER A 99 5.36 2.61 -6.23
N ASP A 100 5.71 3.31 -5.15
CA ASP A 100 6.51 4.53 -5.24
C ASP A 100 7.95 4.21 -5.68
N PRO A 101 8.63 5.15 -6.35
CA PRO A 101 10.00 4.95 -6.77
C PRO A 101 10.92 4.69 -5.57
N LEU A 102 11.99 3.92 -5.80
CA LEU A 102 12.94 3.51 -4.76
C LEU A 102 13.51 4.71 -3.99
N SER A 103 13.70 5.85 -4.64
CA SER A 103 14.18 7.10 -4.03
C SER A 103 13.27 7.59 -2.90
N VAL A 104 11.95 7.58 -3.10
CA VAL A 104 10.95 8.01 -2.09
C VAL A 104 10.92 7.05 -0.91
N ARG A 105 10.96 5.75 -1.19
CA ARG A 105 11.03 4.70 -0.17
C ARG A 105 12.28 4.82 0.69
N LEU A 106 13.46 4.95 0.06
CA LEU A 106 14.73 5.12 0.76
C LEU A 106 14.78 6.42 1.57
N ARG A 107 14.19 7.50 1.04
CA ARG A 107 14.06 8.76 1.76
C ARG A 107 13.25 8.59 3.04
N THR A 108 12.06 7.97 2.94
CA THR A 108 11.18 7.69 4.10
C THR A 108 11.91 6.86 5.17
N PHE A 109 12.65 5.83 4.74
CA PHE A 109 13.46 5.00 5.64
C PHE A 109 14.55 5.81 6.35
N ARG A 110 15.31 6.63 5.59
CA ARG A 110 16.40 7.46 6.15
C ARG A 110 15.87 8.49 7.13
N GLU A 111 14.81 9.21 6.77
CA GLU A 111 14.18 10.22 7.65
C GLU A 111 13.77 9.60 8.99
N PHE A 112 13.13 8.43 8.97
CA PHE A 112 12.74 7.74 10.21
C PHE A 112 13.95 7.24 11.01
N ARG A 113 14.95 6.68 10.35
CA ARG A 113 16.18 6.21 11.00
C ARG A 113 16.94 7.36 11.65
N ASP A 114 17.08 8.46 10.94
CA ASP A 114 17.84 9.62 11.39
C ASP A 114 17.10 10.32 12.55
N TYR A 115 15.76 10.35 12.53
CA TYR A 115 14.95 10.78 13.66
C TYR A 115 15.22 9.94 14.92
N LEU A 116 15.20 8.61 14.81
CA LEU A 116 15.52 7.74 15.94
C LEU A 116 16.99 7.87 16.38
N ALA A 117 17.91 8.09 15.45
CA ALA A 117 19.33 8.26 15.78
C ALA A 117 19.57 9.50 16.65
N GLN A 118 18.78 10.57 16.51
CA GLN A 118 18.89 11.78 17.34
C GLN A 118 18.64 11.50 18.83
N SER A 119 17.74 10.58 19.17
CA SER A 119 17.46 10.16 20.55
C SER A 119 18.28 8.93 20.99
N GLY A 120 19.24 8.48 20.18
CA GLY A 120 19.97 7.23 20.42
C GLY A 120 19.10 5.98 20.35
N GLY A 121 17.99 6.05 19.60
CA GLY A 121 16.99 4.98 19.48
C GLY A 121 16.06 4.87 20.69
N ARG A 122 16.10 5.80 21.64
CA ARG A 122 15.24 5.77 22.83
C ARG A 122 13.83 6.23 22.50
N ILE A 123 12.87 5.43 22.91
CA ILE A 123 11.45 5.64 22.66
C ILE A 123 10.71 5.54 24.00
N GLU A 124 9.95 6.58 24.35
CA GLU A 124 9.12 6.59 25.54
C GLU A 124 7.97 5.60 25.38
N GLN A 125 7.91 4.58 26.25
CA GLN A 125 6.84 3.58 26.24
C GLN A 125 5.70 3.97 27.19
N GLY A 126 6.02 4.69 28.27
CA GLY A 126 5.06 5.13 29.25
C GLY A 126 5.70 5.85 30.42
N ALA A 127 4.87 6.32 31.34
CA ALA A 127 5.30 6.94 32.57
C ALA A 127 4.50 6.35 33.73
N GLU A 128 5.19 5.96 34.79
CA GLU A 128 4.61 5.63 36.08
C GLU A 128 4.71 6.85 36.99
N CYS A 129 3.68 7.10 37.79
CA CYS A 129 3.72 8.16 38.79
C CYS A 129 2.94 7.74 40.03
N GLU A 130 3.34 8.29 41.16
CA GLU A 130 2.57 8.22 42.40
C GLU A 130 1.56 9.36 42.41
N LEU A 131 0.43 9.19 43.09
CA LEU A 131 -0.57 10.25 43.22
C LEU A 131 -0.54 10.78 44.65
N ASP A 132 -0.55 12.11 44.82
CA ASP A 132 -0.71 12.72 46.13
C ASP A 132 -2.16 12.57 46.65
N ALA A 133 -2.42 13.05 47.87
CA ALA A 133 -3.75 13.04 48.47
C ALA A 133 -4.80 13.86 47.68
N HIS A 134 -4.38 14.67 46.71
CA HIS A 134 -5.22 15.45 45.80
C HIS A 134 -5.21 14.90 44.38
N TYR A 135 -4.77 13.65 44.18
CA TYR A 135 -4.66 12.97 42.89
C TYR A 135 -3.76 13.67 41.87
N ARG A 136 -2.75 14.43 42.32
CA ARG A 136 -1.75 15.05 41.46
C ARG A 136 -0.57 14.09 41.27
N PRO A 137 -0.03 13.99 40.06
CA PRO A 137 1.11 13.12 39.78
C PRO A 137 2.36 13.66 40.48
N VAL A 138 2.99 12.80 41.27
CA VAL A 138 4.26 12.99 41.96
C VAL A 138 5.20 11.83 41.57
N ASN A 139 6.51 12.04 41.66
CA ASN A 139 7.51 10.99 41.35
C ASN A 139 7.33 10.31 39.98
N ILE A 140 7.22 11.11 38.91
CA ILE A 140 7.05 10.59 37.55
C ILE A 140 8.33 9.89 37.08
N ARG A 141 8.23 8.59 36.81
CA ARG A 141 9.28 7.74 36.23
C ARG A 141 8.90 7.40 34.80
N LYS A 142 9.73 7.79 33.84
CA LYS A 142 9.53 7.47 32.43
C LYS A 142 10.25 6.18 32.07
N HIS A 143 9.56 5.29 31.38
CA HIS A 143 10.12 4.04 30.85
C HIS A 143 10.46 4.23 29.37
N TYR A 144 11.70 3.92 29.02
CA TYR A 144 12.21 4.00 27.66
C TYR A 144 12.59 2.62 27.17
N VAL A 145 12.33 2.36 25.90
CA VAL A 145 12.85 1.18 25.19
C VAL A 145 13.77 1.65 24.07
N THR A 146 14.80 0.86 23.79
CA THR A 146 15.75 1.17 22.73
C THR A 146 15.42 0.40 21.46
N ALA A 147 15.26 1.10 20.35
CA ALA A 147 15.13 0.51 19.02
C ALA A 147 16.51 0.16 18.45
N ASP A 148 16.63 -1.06 17.91
CA ASP A 148 17.82 -1.53 17.22
C ASP A 148 17.80 -1.06 15.77
N LEU A 149 18.57 0.01 15.49
CA LEU A 149 18.68 0.61 14.16
C LEU A 149 19.36 -0.31 13.12
N SER A 150 20.01 -1.39 13.56
CA SER A 150 20.61 -2.38 12.65
C SER A 150 19.59 -3.39 12.11
N ARG A 151 18.40 -3.46 12.71
CA ARG A 151 17.35 -4.44 12.39
C ARG A 151 16.07 -3.76 11.88
N PRO A 152 16.08 -3.26 10.62
CA PRO A 152 14.91 -2.65 10.03
C PRO A 152 13.86 -3.69 9.64
N VAL A 153 12.59 -3.28 9.71
CA VAL A 153 11.43 -4.09 9.34
C VAL A 153 10.54 -3.27 8.40
N VAL A 154 9.97 -3.94 7.40
CA VAL A 154 8.96 -3.35 6.52
C VAL A 154 7.58 -3.74 7.00
N ILE A 155 6.72 -2.75 7.22
CA ILE A 155 5.37 -2.95 7.75
C ILE A 155 4.38 -2.51 6.70
N ARG A 156 3.44 -3.39 6.35
CA ARG A 156 2.36 -3.11 5.40
C ARG A 156 1.16 -2.59 6.17
N LEU A 157 0.77 -1.36 5.89
CA LEU A 157 -0.39 -0.71 6.47
C LEU A 157 -1.60 -0.95 5.58
N ARG A 158 -2.66 -1.51 6.16
CA ARG A 158 -4.00 -1.46 5.54
C ARG A 158 -4.63 -0.14 5.95
N VAL A 159 -5.03 0.65 4.98
CA VAL A 159 -5.86 1.83 5.24
C VAL A 159 -7.30 1.33 5.23
N GLU A 160 -7.92 1.31 6.40
CA GLU A 160 -9.35 1.06 6.57
C GLU A 160 -10.19 2.26 6.12
#